data_AF-A0A0B4U3M7-F1
#
_entry.id   AF-A0A0B4U3M7-F1
#
_cell.length_a   1.000
_cell.length_b   1.000
_cell.length_c   1.000
_cell.angle_alpha   90.00
_cell.angle_beta   90.00
_cell.angle_gamma   90.00
#
_symmetry.space_group_name_H-M   'P 1'
#
loop_
_entity.id
_entity.type
_entity.pdbx_description
1 polymer ?
#
loop_
_entity_poly.entity_id
_entity_poly.type
_entity_poly.pdbx_seq_one_letter_code
_entity_poly.pdbx_strand_id
1 'polypeptide(L)'
;NEGRHLKKRPTGFRVDKVLQPFDGSKFNFTKVGQEEILFQFEASEDGEAQFFPKAPIDADSSPSVVAINVSPIEYGHVLLIPRVLECLPQRIDRESFSLALYMAAEAGNPYFRLEYNSLGA
;
A
#
# COMPACT_ATOMS: atom_id res chain seq x y z
N ASN A 1 -12.67 -7.94 -16.07
CA ASN A 1 -11.77 -7.09 -16.89
C ASN A 1 -12.48 -6.04 -17.74
N GLU A 2 -13.79 -6.11 -17.97
CA GLU A 2 -14.53 -5.01 -18.60
C GLU A 2 -14.79 -3.87 -17.60
N GLY A 3 -14.55 -2.61 -18.00
CA GLY A 3 -14.87 -1.41 -17.20
C GLY A 3 -13.69 -0.68 -16.54
N ARG A 4 -12.48 -1.28 -16.47
CA ARG A 4 -11.29 -0.62 -15.88
C ARG A 4 -10.90 0.67 -16.64
N HIS A 5 -11.09 0.70 -17.96
CA HIS A 5 -10.80 1.87 -18.78
C HIS A 5 -11.77 3.04 -18.53
N LEU A 6 -13.03 2.76 -18.19
CA LEU A 6 -14.07 3.78 -18.01
C LEU A 6 -13.96 4.55 -16.69
N LYS A 7 -13.21 4.01 -15.71
CA LYS A 7 -12.97 4.63 -14.38
C LYS A 7 -11.56 5.19 -14.20
N LYS A 8 -10.75 5.30 -15.26
CA LYS A 8 -9.42 5.91 -15.16
C LYS A 8 -9.54 7.40 -14.85
N ARG A 9 -9.00 7.84 -13.71
CA ARG A 9 -8.95 9.26 -13.34
C ARG A 9 -8.01 10.00 -14.30
N PRO A 10 -8.32 11.25 -14.68
CA PRO A 10 -7.41 12.08 -15.47
C PRO A 10 -6.07 12.25 -14.74
N THR A 11 -4.96 12.05 -15.44
CA THR A 11 -3.61 12.31 -14.93
C THR A 11 -3.36 13.82 -14.90
N GLY A 12 -3.72 14.46 -13.79
CA GLY A 12 -3.44 15.88 -13.53
C GLY A 12 -2.01 16.14 -13.07
N PHE A 13 -1.03 15.45 -13.65
CA PHE A 13 0.38 15.53 -13.27
C PHE A 13 1.15 16.41 -14.24
N ARG A 14 2.07 17.21 -13.71
CA ARG A 14 3.05 17.88 -14.58
C ARG A 14 4.10 16.85 -15.00
N VAL A 15 4.31 16.72 -16.30
CA VAL A 15 5.25 15.75 -16.91
C VAL A 15 6.69 15.97 -16.44
N ASP A 16 7.02 17.17 -15.97
CA ASP A 16 8.36 17.56 -15.52
C ASP A 16 8.68 17.18 -14.07
N LYS A 17 7.73 16.66 -13.29
CA LYS A 17 7.94 16.36 -11.86
C LYS A 17 7.26 15.05 -11.43
N VAL A 18 8.08 14.00 -11.34
CA VAL A 18 7.69 12.66 -10.86
C VAL A 18 7.46 12.64 -9.34
N LEU A 19 8.25 13.37 -8.55
CA LEU A 19 8.04 13.46 -7.10
C LEU A 19 7.18 14.67 -6.75
N GLN A 20 5.91 14.43 -6.44
CA GLN A 20 4.95 15.47 -6.06
C GLN A 20 4.61 15.37 -4.57
N PRO A 21 4.37 16.49 -3.87
CA PRO A 21 3.94 16.47 -2.48
C PRO A 21 2.58 15.79 -2.35
N PHE A 22 2.30 15.26 -1.16
CA PHE A 22 0.98 14.75 -0.83
C PHE A 22 -0.08 15.85 -0.91
N ASP A 23 -1.26 15.48 -1.41
CA ASP A 23 -2.41 16.37 -1.53
C ASP A 23 -3.65 15.67 -0.97
N GLY A 24 -4.07 16.10 0.22
CA GLY A 24 -5.21 15.53 0.93
C GLY A 24 -6.55 15.70 0.19
N SER A 25 -6.63 16.67 -0.73
CA SER A 25 -7.84 16.90 -1.54
C SER A 25 -8.01 15.83 -2.63
N LYS A 26 -6.93 15.20 -3.07
CA LYS A 26 -6.94 14.16 -4.11
C LYS A 26 -7.26 12.78 -3.52
N PHE A 27 -7.21 11.77 -4.38
CA PHE A 27 -7.20 10.39 -3.94
C PHE A 27 -6.00 10.13 -3.03
N ASN A 28 -6.22 9.44 -1.91
CA ASN A 28 -5.18 8.95 -1.03
C ASN A 28 -5.72 7.81 -0.17
N PHE A 29 -4.81 7.07 0.46
CA PHE A 29 -5.15 5.88 1.24
C PHE A 29 -5.58 6.16 2.68
N THR A 30 -5.49 7.40 3.17
CA THR A 30 -6.06 7.78 4.47
C THR A 30 -7.61 7.74 4.46
N LYS A 31 -8.22 7.55 3.29
CA LYS A 31 -9.67 7.48 3.06
C LYS A 31 -10.18 6.06 2.86
N VAL A 32 -9.32 5.04 2.97
CA VAL A 32 -9.72 3.63 2.92
C VAL A 32 -10.61 3.30 4.12
N GLY A 33 -11.70 2.58 3.89
CA GLY A 33 -12.63 2.16 4.93
C GLY A 33 -11.99 1.14 5.87
N GLN A 34 -12.37 1.14 7.15
CA GLN A 34 -11.82 0.19 8.12
C GLN A 34 -12.19 -1.26 7.75
N GLU A 35 -13.35 -1.46 7.13
CA GLU A 35 -13.82 -2.72 6.59
C GLU A 35 -12.98 -3.25 5.41
N GLU A 36 -12.18 -2.38 4.78
CA GLU A 36 -11.29 -2.73 3.68
C GLU A 36 -9.88 -3.11 4.18
N ILE A 37 -9.57 -2.89 5.46
CA ILE A 37 -8.29 -3.27 6.07
C ILE A 37 -8.33 -4.74 6.47
N LEU A 38 -7.35 -5.51 6.00
CA LEU A 38 -7.22 -6.93 6.34
C LEU A 38 -6.41 -7.13 7.62
N PHE A 39 -5.20 -6.59 7.66
CA PHE A 39 -4.29 -6.68 8.80
C PHE A 39 -3.19 -5.62 8.74
N GLN A 40 -2.54 -5.40 9.88
CA GLN A 40 -1.30 -4.62 9.99
C GLN A 40 -0.12 -5.53 9.67
N PHE A 41 0.89 -4.99 8.99
CA PHE A 41 2.13 -5.73 8.68
C PHE A 41 3.33 -4.91 9.15
N GLU A 42 4.10 -5.48 10.06
CA GLU A 42 5.20 -4.81 10.76
C GLU A 42 6.40 -5.72 10.91
N ALA A 43 7.57 -5.11 11.17
CA ALA A 43 8.78 -5.85 11.43
C ALA A 43 8.71 -6.51 12.82
N SER A 44 9.09 -7.77 12.91
CA SER A 44 9.24 -8.44 14.20
C SER A 44 10.46 -7.91 14.97
N GLU A 45 10.37 -7.87 16.31
CA GLU A 45 11.48 -7.54 17.20
C GLU A 45 12.48 -8.71 17.34
N ASP A 46 12.00 -9.95 17.26
CA ASP A 46 12.80 -11.17 17.47
C ASP A 46 13.17 -11.90 16.17
N GLY A 47 12.69 -11.39 15.03
CA GLY A 47 12.93 -11.96 13.70
C GLY A 47 12.04 -13.16 13.36
N GLU A 48 11.10 -13.52 14.24
CA GLU A 48 10.14 -14.59 14.00
C GLU A 48 8.82 -14.03 13.48
N ALA A 49 8.18 -14.75 12.56
CA ALA A 49 6.87 -14.42 12.03
C ALA A 49 5.77 -14.76 13.05
N GLN A 50 4.96 -13.77 13.43
CA GLN A 50 3.91 -13.92 14.43
C GLN A 50 2.58 -13.32 13.92
N PHE A 51 1.47 -14.00 14.21
CA PHE A 51 0.13 -13.50 13.87
C PHE A 51 -0.66 -13.19 15.14
N PHE A 52 -1.10 -11.94 15.24
CA PHE A 52 -1.87 -11.43 16.37
C PHE A 52 -3.29 -11.07 15.93
N PRO A 53 -4.29 -11.93 16.17
CA PRO A 53 -5.65 -11.74 15.66
C PRO A 53 -6.38 -10.51 16.22
N LYS A 54 -5.87 -9.91 17.30
CA LYS A 54 -6.43 -8.73 17.97
C LYS A 54 -5.33 -7.79 18.45
N ALA A 55 -4.28 -7.62 17.65
CA ALA A 55 -3.26 -6.63 17.94
C ALA A 55 -3.92 -5.24 18.09
N PRO A 56 -3.48 -4.43 19.08
CA PRO A 56 -3.90 -3.04 19.16
C PRO A 56 -3.48 -2.31 17.87
N ILE A 57 -4.31 -1.39 17.42
CA ILE A 57 -3.93 -0.45 16.36
C ILE A 57 -3.34 0.76 17.06
N ASP A 58 -2.03 0.93 16.99
CA ASP A 58 -1.39 2.15 17.43
C ASP A 58 -1.52 3.22 16.34
N ALA A 59 -2.58 4.02 16.43
CA ALA A 59 -2.84 5.10 15.48
C ALA A 59 -1.76 6.21 15.54
N ASP A 60 -1.07 6.36 16.68
CA ASP A 60 -0.01 7.36 16.83
C ASP A 60 1.26 6.93 16.06
N SER A 61 1.45 5.62 15.88
CA SER A 61 2.57 5.05 15.12
C SER A 61 2.40 5.06 13.59
N SER A 62 1.20 5.39 13.08
CA SER A 62 0.86 5.30 11.65
C SER A 62 1.20 3.92 11.06
N PRO A 63 0.33 2.92 11.22
CA PRO A 63 0.67 1.54 10.85
C PRO A 63 0.82 1.35 9.35
N SER A 64 1.60 0.35 8.96
CA SER A 64 1.59 -0.16 7.60
C SER A 64 0.53 -1.26 7.48
N VAL A 65 -0.34 -1.14 6.50
CA VAL A 65 -1.54 -1.98 6.40
C VAL A 65 -1.62 -2.71 5.07
N VAL A 66 -2.23 -3.89 5.12
CA VAL A 66 -2.68 -4.62 3.94
C VAL A 66 -4.17 -4.40 3.79
N ALA A 67 -4.58 -3.86 2.64
CA ALA A 67 -5.96 -3.52 2.36
C ALA A 67 -6.48 -4.23 1.10
N ILE A 68 -7.79 -4.41 1.04
CA ILE A 68 -8.51 -4.88 -0.14
C ILE A 68 -8.34 -3.87 -1.27
N ASN A 69 -7.93 -4.34 -2.45
CA ASN A 69 -8.01 -3.52 -3.64
C ASN A 69 -9.43 -3.61 -4.21
N VAL A 70 -10.24 -2.56 -4.05
CA VAL A 70 -11.61 -2.49 -4.62
C VAL A 70 -11.65 -2.43 -6.15
N SER A 71 -10.50 -2.26 -6.80
CA SER A 71 -10.34 -2.38 -8.24
C SER A 71 -9.15 -3.29 -8.54
N PRO A 72 -9.22 -4.59 -8.18
CA PRO A 72 -8.10 -5.50 -8.28
C PRO A 72 -7.72 -5.72 -9.76
N ILE A 73 -6.43 -5.97 -10.01
CA ILE A 73 -5.94 -6.30 -11.36
C ILE A 73 -6.29 -7.76 -11.67
N GLU A 74 -6.11 -8.62 -10.67
CA GLU A 74 -6.38 -10.05 -10.70
C GLU A 74 -6.97 -10.46 -9.33
N TYR A 75 -7.60 -11.63 -9.26
CA TYR A 75 -8.10 -12.16 -8.00
C TYR A 75 -6.98 -12.23 -6.93
N GLY A 76 -7.30 -11.81 -5.71
CA GLY A 76 -6.34 -11.77 -4.59
C GLY A 76 -5.37 -10.57 -4.62
N HIS A 77 -5.51 -9.63 -5.55
CA HIS A 77 -4.70 -8.41 -5.55
C HIS A 77 -5.05 -7.53 -4.35
N VAL A 78 -4.07 -7.34 -3.46
CA VAL A 78 -4.15 -6.51 -2.26
C VAL A 78 -3.22 -5.30 -2.39
N LEU A 79 -3.44 -4.30 -1.53
CA LEU A 79 -2.61 -3.11 -1.45
C LEU A 79 -1.78 -3.16 -0.17
N LEU A 80 -0.46 -3.07 -0.30
CA LEU A 80 0.41 -2.72 0.82
C LEU A 80 0.53 -1.19 0.89
N ILE A 81 0.08 -0.61 2.00
CA ILE A 81 0.08 0.83 2.23
C ILE A 81 1.01 1.11 3.42
N PRO A 82 2.26 1.53 3.16
CA PRO A 82 3.21 1.84 4.22
C PRO A 82 2.76 3.10 4.96
N ARG A 83 2.79 3.06 6.29
CA ARG A 83 2.55 4.18 7.21
C ARG A 83 1.38 5.06 6.79
N VAL A 84 0.18 4.46 6.78
CA VAL A 84 -1.00 5.00 6.08
C VAL A 84 -1.38 6.42 6.51
N LEU A 85 -1.09 6.82 7.75
CA LEU A 85 -1.44 8.13 8.31
C LEU A 85 -0.36 9.21 8.09
N GLU A 86 0.84 8.85 7.63
CA GLU A 86 1.96 9.80 7.43
C GLU A 86 1.82 10.67 6.18
N CYS A 87 0.80 10.43 5.36
CA CYS A 87 0.55 11.22 4.15
C CYS A 87 1.78 11.27 3.23
N LEU A 88 2.43 10.12 3.02
CA LEU A 88 3.63 10.03 2.20
C LEU A 88 3.31 10.33 0.72
N PRO A 89 4.20 11.03 0.00
CA PRO A 89 4.08 11.16 -1.45
C PRO A 89 4.28 9.78 -2.12
N GLN A 90 3.86 9.66 -3.38
CA GLN A 90 4.08 8.46 -4.19
C GLN A 90 5.59 8.32 -4.52
N ARG A 91 6.35 7.79 -3.58
CA ARG A 91 7.79 7.58 -3.63
C ARG A 91 8.15 6.31 -2.88
N ILE A 92 9.01 5.48 -3.47
CA ILE A 92 9.68 4.40 -2.73
C ILE A 92 10.90 4.98 -2.02
N ASP A 93 10.94 4.80 -0.71
CA ASP A 93 12.13 4.97 0.12
C ASP A 93 12.67 3.62 0.60
N ARG A 94 13.81 3.63 1.30
CA ARG A 94 14.47 2.40 1.78
C ARG A 94 13.54 1.56 2.66
N GLU A 95 12.77 2.21 3.53
CA GLU A 95 11.93 1.53 4.52
C GLU A 95 10.72 0.88 3.86
N SER A 96 9.99 1.63 3.04
CA SER A 96 8.86 1.12 2.27
C SER A 96 9.26 0.02 1.30
N PHE A 97 10.44 0.12 0.67
CA PHE A 97 10.98 -0.95 -0.16
C PHE A 97 11.28 -2.22 0.64
N SER A 98 11.94 -2.08 1.79
CA SER A 98 12.28 -3.22 2.65
C SER A 98 11.00 -3.91 3.15
N LEU A 99 9.99 -3.15 3.58
CA LEU A 99 8.69 -3.68 3.99
C LEU A 99 8.03 -4.52 2.89
N ALA A 100 8.06 -4.03 1.64
CA ALA A 100 7.52 -4.78 0.51
C ALA A 100 8.27 -6.09 0.27
N LEU A 101 9.61 -6.07 0.36
CA LEU A 101 10.43 -7.28 0.23
C LEU A 101 10.14 -8.29 1.34
N TYR A 102 10.01 -7.84 2.59
CA TYR A 102 9.64 -8.72 3.70
C TYR A 102 8.26 -9.34 3.49
N MET A 103 7.26 -8.57 3.04
CA MET A 103 5.96 -9.12 2.69
C MET A 103 6.05 -10.22 1.63
N ALA A 104 6.84 -10.03 0.58
CA ALA A 104 7.02 -11.04 -0.45
C ALA A 104 7.73 -12.30 0.07
N ALA A 105 8.70 -12.13 0.98
CA ALA A 105 9.36 -13.25 1.64
C ALA A 105 8.38 -14.03 2.55
N GLU A 106 7.61 -13.33 3.38
CA GLU A 106 6.60 -13.92 4.28
C GLU A 106 5.45 -14.59 3.52
N ALA A 107 5.08 -14.07 2.34
CA ALA A 107 4.10 -14.73 1.48
C ALA A 107 4.55 -16.13 1.03
N GLY A 108 5.86 -16.42 1.05
CA GLY A 108 6.42 -17.75 0.78
C GLY A 108 6.06 -18.33 -0.58
N ASN A 109 5.65 -17.48 -1.54
CA ASN A 109 5.03 -17.91 -2.78
C ASN A 109 5.81 -17.37 -3.99
N PRO A 110 6.41 -18.25 -4.83
CA PRO A 110 7.21 -17.83 -5.99
C PRO A 110 6.41 -17.12 -7.09
N TYR A 111 5.07 -17.20 -7.04
CA TYR A 111 4.17 -16.52 -7.95
C TYR A 111 3.64 -15.20 -7.38
N PHE A 112 3.95 -14.87 -6.13
CA PHE A 112 3.65 -13.55 -5.58
C PHE A 112 4.45 -12.48 -6.33
N ARG A 113 3.79 -11.36 -6.64
CA ARG A 113 4.37 -10.26 -7.39
C ARG A 113 4.13 -8.97 -6.63
N LEU A 114 5.18 -8.18 -6.50
CA LEU A 114 5.11 -6.81 -6.00
C LEU A 114 5.05 -5.87 -7.18
N GLU A 115 4.06 -4.98 -7.18
CA GLU A 115 3.89 -3.95 -8.19
C GLU A 115 3.91 -2.58 -7.52
N TYR A 116 4.62 -1.63 -8.12
CA TYR A 116 4.60 -0.24 -7.71
C TYR A 116 4.23 0.64 -8.90
N ASN A 117 3.17 1.42 -8.73
CA ASN A 117 2.80 2.42 -9.70
C ASN A 117 3.60 3.71 -9.39
N SER A 118 4.53 4.09 -10.26
CA SER A 118 5.26 5.35 -10.14
C SER A 118 4.64 6.42 -11.05
N LEU A 119 4.77 7.70 -10.67
CA LEU A 119 4.32 8.78 -11.54
C LEU A 119 5.19 8.85 -12.81
N GLY A 120 4.57 8.71 -13.98
CA GLY A 120 5.24 8.83 -15.28
C GLY A 120 5.89 7.56 -15.83
N ALA A 121 5.65 6.40 -15.22
CA ALA A 121 5.97 5.08 -15.80
C ALA A 121 4.85 4.57 -16.73
#